data_AF-A0A939AXN1-F1
#
_entry.id   AF-A0A939AXN1-F1
#
_cell.length_a   1.000
_cell.length_b   1.000
_cell.length_c   1.000
_cell.angle_alpha   90.00
_cell.angle_beta   90.00
_cell.angle_gamma   90.00
#
_symmetry.space_group_name_H-M   'P 1'
#
loop_
_entity.id
_entity.type
_entity.pdbx_description
1 polymer ?
#
loop_
_entity_poly.entity_id
_entity_poly.type
_entity_poly.pdbx_seq_one_letter_code
_entity_poly.pdbx_strand_id
1 'polypeptide(L)'
;MEELPTPLRRHAEARLDSDSVWLAWSDQRRVWFFTGETSLALSRERKQPVLTVREFDERGELLEAANWVLTQHEGWKRLAA
;
A
#
# COMPACT_ATOMS: atom_id res chain seq x y z
N MET A 1 -6.82 -12.21 24.76
CA MET A 1 -6.71 -11.27 23.63
C MET A 1 -5.40 -11.61 22.97
N GLU A 2 -5.44 -12.28 21.82
CA GLU A 2 -4.19 -12.65 21.13
C GLU A 2 -3.46 -11.37 20.72
N GLU A 3 -2.17 -11.31 21.05
CA GLU A 3 -1.32 -10.19 20.67
C GLU A 3 -1.12 -10.20 19.14
N LEU A 4 -1.16 -9.01 18.54
CA LEU A 4 -0.89 -8.85 17.12
C LEU A 4 0.52 -9.36 16.79
N PRO A 5 0.71 -10.08 15.66
CA PRO A 5 2.03 -10.41 15.14
C PRO A 5 2.95 -9.19 15.13
N THR A 6 4.22 -9.39 15.50
CA THR A 6 5.23 -8.32 15.60
C THR A 6 5.27 -7.39 14.38
N PRO A 7 5.20 -7.87 13.12
CA PRO A 7 5.19 -6.98 11.96
C PRO A 7 3.97 -6.07 11.92
N LEU A 8 2.77 -6.61 12.16
CA LEU A 8 1.53 -5.82 12.23
C LEU A 8 1.54 -4.79 13.36
N ARG A 9 2.09 -5.16 14.53
CA ARG A 9 2.24 -4.21 15.64
C ARG A 9 3.14 -3.03 15.25
N ARG A 10 4.27 -3.29 14.58
CA ARG A 10 5.17 -2.22 14.10
C ARG A 10 4.47 -1.30 13.11
N HIS A 11 3.68 -1.84 12.19
CA HIS A 11 2.89 -1.04 11.25
C HIS A 11 1.83 -0.19 11.94
N ALA A 12 1.19 -0.72 12.99
CA ALA A 12 0.22 0.03 13.80
C ALA A 12 0.88 1.17 14.59
N GLU A 13 2.07 0.94 15.14
CA GLU A 13 2.84 1.94 15.90
C GLU A 13 3.42 3.04 14.99
N ALA A 14 3.90 2.69 13.80
CA ALA A 14 4.46 3.64 12.83
C ALA A 14 3.43 4.61 12.21
N ARG A 15 2.13 4.40 12.49
CA ARG A 15 1.01 5.08 11.83
C ARG A 15 0.71 6.48 12.36
N LEU A 16 1.33 6.92 13.45
CA LEU A 16 0.98 8.19 14.10
C LEU A 16 1.20 9.42 13.20
N ASP A 17 2.07 9.34 12.17
CA ASP A 17 2.45 10.50 11.34
C ASP A 17 2.37 10.24 9.82
N SER A 18 1.65 9.21 9.36
CA SER A 18 1.63 8.81 7.95
C SER A 18 0.32 9.18 7.23
N ASP A 19 0.44 9.85 6.08
CA ASP A 19 -0.67 10.08 5.13
C ASP A 19 -1.11 8.80 4.39
N SER A 20 -0.54 7.64 4.74
CA SER A 20 -0.87 6.36 4.10
C SER A 20 -2.23 5.83 4.59
N VAL A 21 -3.09 5.50 3.62
CA VAL A 21 -4.34 4.79 3.88
C VAL A 21 -4.06 3.31 3.97
N TRP A 22 -4.64 2.65 4.99
CA TRP A 22 -4.59 1.19 5.15
C TRP A 22 -5.93 0.56 4.79
N LEU A 23 -5.87 -0.60 4.14
CA LEU A 23 -7.03 -1.43 3.84
C LEU A 23 -6.71 -2.90 4.15
N ALA A 24 -7.65 -3.61 4.76
CA ALA A 24 -7.58 -5.07 4.89
C ALA A 24 -8.51 -5.69 3.84
N TRP A 25 -7.99 -6.64 3.08
CA TRP A 25 -8.77 -7.45 2.15
C TRP A 25 -8.76 -8.88 2.66
N SER A 26 -9.87 -9.60 2.51
CA SER A 26 -9.90 -11.04 2.81
C SER A 26 -10.68 -11.81 1.76
N ASP A 27 -10.37 -13.09 1.64
CA ASP A 27 -11.23 -14.07 1.02
C ASP A 27 -11.61 -15.14 2.06
N GLN A 28 -12.19 -16.26 1.63
CA GLN A 28 -12.60 -17.34 2.55
C GLN A 28 -11.43 -18.06 3.24
N ARG A 29 -10.18 -17.77 2.86
CA ARG A 29 -8.98 -18.52 3.28
C ARG A 29 -7.89 -17.65 3.87
N ARG A 30 -7.76 -16.39 3.43
CA ARG A 30 -6.64 -15.52 3.76
C ARG A 30 -7.05 -14.08 3.95
N VAL A 31 -6.17 -13.34 4.64
CA VAL A 31 -6.25 -11.91 4.83
C VAL A 31 -4.98 -11.28 4.28
N TRP A 32 -5.12 -10.15 3.61
CA TRP A 32 -4.04 -9.31 3.14
C TRP A 32 -4.23 -7.90 3.67
N PHE A 33 -3.13 -7.20 3.85
CA PHE A 33 -3.15 -5.78 4.17
C PHE A 33 -2.53 -4.99 3.03
N PHE A 34 -3.09 -3.81 2.78
CA PHE A 34 -2.62 -2.91 1.76
C PHE A 34 -2.38 -1.53 2.37
N THR A 35 -1.33 -0.87 1.89
CA THR A 35 -1.17 0.58 2.08
C THR A 35 -1.24 1.28 0.75
N GLY A 36 -1.84 2.47 0.72
CA GLY A 36 -1.82 3.39 -0.41
C GLY A 36 -1.34 4.76 0.02
N GLU A 37 -0.34 5.28 -0.69
CA GLU A 37 0.26 6.60 -0.43
C GLU A 37 0.45 7.35 -1.75
N THR A 38 0.09 8.63 -1.80
CA THR A 38 0.33 9.44 -3.01
C THR A 38 1.79 9.87 -3.04
N SER A 39 2.52 9.54 -4.11
CA SER A 39 3.90 9.99 -4.31
C SER A 39 3.93 11.35 -5.01
N LEU A 40 4.12 12.43 -4.26
CA LEU A 40 4.22 13.78 -4.84
C LEU A 40 5.44 13.94 -5.75
N ALA A 41 6.57 13.30 -5.41
CA ALA A 41 7.79 13.35 -6.20
C ALA A 41 7.58 12.73 -7.59
N LEU A 42 7.09 11.48 -7.63
CA LEU A 42 6.81 10.79 -8.89
C LEU A 42 5.68 11.46 -9.67
N SER A 43 4.68 12.02 -8.95
CA SER A 43 3.60 12.74 -9.61
C SER A 43 4.10 13.99 -10.34
N ARG A 44 5.06 14.71 -9.76
CA ARG A 44 5.71 15.87 -10.40
C ARG A 44 6.55 15.46 -11.60
N GLU A 45 7.34 14.40 -11.47
CA GLU A 45 8.17 13.87 -12.56
C GLU A 45 7.32 13.47 -13.77
N ARG A 46 6.21 12.75 -13.53
CA ARG A 46 5.35 12.21 -14.58
C ARG A 46 4.24 13.15 -15.03
N LYS A 47 4.04 14.27 -14.33
CA LYS A 47 2.91 15.20 -14.52
C LYS A 47 1.55 14.49 -14.46
N GLN A 48 1.44 13.43 -13.68
CA GLN A 48 0.27 12.57 -13.51
C GLN A 48 0.21 12.07 -12.06
N PRO A 49 -0.97 11.86 -11.44
CA PRO A 49 -1.04 11.29 -10.10
C PRO A 49 -0.39 9.90 -10.03
N VAL A 50 0.48 9.71 -9.04
CA VAL A 50 1.16 8.43 -8.77
C VAL A 50 0.84 7.97 -7.35
N LEU A 51 0.40 6.72 -7.22
CA LEU A 51 0.12 6.03 -5.96
C LEU A 51 1.16 4.93 -5.74
N THR A 52 1.81 4.92 -4.59
CA THR A 52 2.58 3.77 -4.13
C THR A 52 1.65 2.86 -3.35
N VAL A 53 1.50 1.63 -3.82
CA VAL A 53 0.72 0.58 -3.15
C VAL A 53 1.67 -0.47 -2.62
N ARG A 54 1.52 -0.84 -1.35
CA ARG A 54 2.26 -1.96 -0.74
C ARG A 54 1.28 -3.02 -0.28
N GLU A 55 1.57 -4.27 -0.57
CA GLU A 55 0.82 -5.45 -0.18
C GLU A 55 1.57 -6.21 0.91
N PHE A 56 0.86 -6.64 1.94
CA PHE A 56 1.37 -7.42 3.04
C PHE A 56 0.53 -8.67 3.24
N ASP A 57 1.16 -9.75 3.68
CA ASP A 57 0.47 -10.99 4.04
C ASP A 57 -0.27 -10.88 5.40
N GLU A 58 -0.96 -11.95 5.77
CA GLU A 58 -1.69 -12.08 7.04
C GLU A 58 -0.82 -11.90 8.30
N ARG A 59 0.51 -11.98 8.18
CA ARG A 59 1.48 -11.77 9.26
C ARG A 59 2.01 -10.35 9.29
N GLY A 60 1.72 -9.54 8.27
CA GLY A 60 2.20 -8.17 8.09
C GLY A 60 3.55 -8.09 7.38
N GLU A 61 4.00 -9.17 6.74
CA GLU A 61 5.24 -9.19 5.95
C GLU A 61 4.97 -8.61 4.56
N LEU A 62 5.89 -7.77 4.07
CA LEU A 62 5.76 -7.13 2.77
C LEU A 62 5.92 -8.17 1.65
N LEU A 63 4.88 -8.33 0.84
CA LEU A 63 4.89 -9.20 -0.35
C LEU A 63 5.32 -8.42 -1.59
N GLU A 64 4.75 -7.23 -1.79
CA GLU A 64 5.00 -6.41 -2.96
C GLU A 64 4.91 -4.91 -2.64
N ALA A 65 5.71 -4.11 -3.34
CA ALA A 65 5.55 -2.66 -3.40
C ALA A 65 5.61 -2.22 -4.86
N ALA A 66 4.59 -1.49 -5.32
CA ALA A 66 4.50 -1.04 -6.70
C ALA A 66 3.98 0.39 -6.80
N ASN A 67 4.45 1.12 -7.81
CA ASN A 67 3.92 2.43 -8.14
C ASN A 67 2.89 2.31 -9.25
N TRP A 68 1.80 3.05 -9.12
CA TRP A 68 0.69 3.08 -10.05
C TRP A 68 0.46 4.50 -10.52
N VAL A 69 0.30 4.71 -11.82
CA VAL A 69 0.03 6.03 -12.41
C VAL A 69 -1.40 6.08 -12.94
N LEU A 70 -2.09 7.20 -12.69
CA LEU A 70 -3.41 7.42 -13.27
C LEU A 70 -3.27 7.95 -14.69
N THR A 71 -3.66 7.13 -15.67
CA THR A 71 -3.71 7.49 -17.09
C THR A 71 -5.08 8.04 -17.47
N GLN A 72 -5.14 8.96 -18.42
CA GLN A 72 -6.39 9.65 -18.80
C GLN A 72 -7.44 8.73 -19.44
N HIS A 73 -7.02 7.63 -20.08
CA HIS A 73 -7.92 6.76 -20.86
C HIS A 73 -8.12 5.37 -20.25
N GLU A 74 -7.17 4.88 -19.46
CA GLU A 74 -7.17 3.48 -19.00
C GLU A 74 -7.16 3.35 -17.48
N GLY A 75 -7.30 4.47 -16.76
CA GLY A 75 -7.27 4.47 -15.30
C GLY A 75 -5.88 4.16 -14.76
N TRP A 76 -5.83 3.46 -13.63
CA TRP A 76 -4.58 3.13 -12.93
C TRP A 76 -3.79 2.04 -13.64
N LYS A 77 -2.52 2.33 -13.96
CA LYS A 77 -1.58 1.37 -14.50
C LYS A 77 -0.36 1.22 -13.61
N ARG A 78 0.10 -0.01 -13.46
CA ARG A 78 1.35 -0.31 -12.76
C ARG A 78 2.54 0.23 -13.57
N LEU A 79 3.43 0.96 -12.89
CA LEU A 79 4.71 1.39 -13.45
C LEU A 79 5.68 0.22 -13.42
N ALA A 80 6.41 0.02 -14.53
CA ALA A 80 7.57 -0.87 -14.54
C ALA A 80 8.66 -0.30 -13.61
N ALA A 81 9.39 -1.19 -12.96
CA ALA A 81 10.53 -0.85 -12.12
C ALA A 81 11.69 -0.31 -12.95
#